data_AF-A0A180FKD1-F1
#
_entry.id   AF-A0A180FKD1-F1
#
_cell.length_a   1.000
_cell.length_b   1.000
_cell.length_c   1.000
_cell.angle_alpha   90.00
_cell.angle_beta   90.00
_cell.angle_gamma   90.00
#
_symmetry.space_group_name_H-M   'P 1'
#
loop_
_entity.id
_entity.type
_entity.pdbx_description
1 polymer ?
#
loop_
_entity_poly.entity_id
_entity_poly.type
_entity_poly.pdbx_seq_one_letter_code
_entity_poly.pdbx_strand_id
1 'polypeptide(L)'
;MRINDELTDILKEFKEKAAAAGITQCYLQTHFQSPLEITPEAKRAVEAVLAAGWTVTNQLVFTAAASRRGHTAKLRQALNAIGVVGYYTFSVKGFRENYAVFAPNSRSMQERNEEKRAGFMSEEKRKELDTLIRTQRPLGKQLIRFLKQNSLPFAGTDRNVLNLPGIGKSMNFHTIGITAEGRRILRFDHDAGRRHSPIIHQMGKVYIVENKSVAAYLRQLQEMGEDISEYQTIWSYCEGKTEPRFSIYDYPAYPFRVTDRMTNLQLTVNDE
;
A
#
# COMPACT_ATOMS: atom_id res chain seq x y z
N MET A 1 21.83 -16.72 -6.05
CA MET A 1 20.69 -15.78 -5.97
C MET A 1 19.42 -16.59 -5.76
N ARG A 2 18.47 -16.16 -4.90
CA ARG A 2 17.24 -16.95 -4.62
C ARG A 2 16.26 -16.96 -5.79
N ILE A 3 16.23 -15.88 -6.57
CA ILE A 3 15.61 -15.87 -7.89
C ILE A 3 16.66 -16.38 -8.88
N ASN A 4 16.50 -17.62 -9.33
CA ASN A 4 17.38 -18.30 -10.28
C ASN A 4 16.54 -18.86 -11.44
N ASP A 5 17.21 -19.43 -12.44
CA ASP A 5 16.57 -19.92 -13.66
C ASP A 5 15.51 -20.99 -13.35
N GLU A 6 15.85 -21.93 -12.45
CA GLU A 6 14.92 -22.98 -11.99
C GLU A 6 13.61 -22.40 -11.42
N LEU A 7 13.70 -21.41 -10.53
CA LEU A 7 12.49 -20.76 -9.99
C LEU A 7 11.70 -20.06 -11.11
N THR A 8 12.38 -19.39 -12.04
CA THR A 8 11.70 -18.68 -13.12
C THR A 8 10.98 -19.62 -14.09
N ASP A 9 11.55 -20.81 -14.33
CA ASP A 9 10.92 -21.86 -15.14
C ASP A 9 9.67 -22.40 -14.43
N ILE A 10 9.74 -22.65 -13.12
CA ILE A 10 8.58 -23.06 -12.31
C ILE A 10 7.47 -22.00 -12.37
N LEU A 11 7.82 -20.72 -12.25
CA LEU A 11 6.86 -19.61 -12.31
C LEU A 11 6.18 -19.53 -13.69
N LYS A 12 6.94 -19.77 -14.76
CA LYS A 12 6.43 -19.78 -16.13
C LYS A 12 5.48 -20.95 -16.35
N GLU A 13 5.90 -22.17 -16.02
CA GLU A 13 5.08 -23.39 -16.14
C GLU A 13 3.79 -23.27 -15.32
N PHE A 14 3.89 -22.78 -14.07
CA PHE A 14 2.72 -22.55 -13.23
C PHE A 14 1.76 -21.58 -13.90
N LYS A 15 2.25 -20.46 -14.44
CA LYS A 15 1.41 -19.46 -15.11
C LYS A 15 0.68 -20.06 -16.32
N GLU A 16 1.36 -20.88 -17.13
CA GLU A 16 0.77 -21.55 -18.29
C GLU A 16 -0.36 -22.51 -17.87
N LYS A 17 -0.12 -23.35 -16.87
CA LYS A 17 -1.15 -24.26 -16.32
C LYS A 17 -2.31 -23.51 -15.67
N ALA A 18 -2.00 -22.46 -14.90
CA ALA A 18 -2.98 -21.62 -14.24
C ALA A 18 -3.88 -20.91 -15.27
N ALA A 19 -3.30 -20.41 -16.37
CA ALA A 19 -4.06 -19.79 -17.46
C ALA A 19 -5.03 -20.79 -18.11
N ALA A 20 -4.63 -22.04 -18.32
CA ALA A 20 -5.52 -23.10 -18.82
C ALA A 20 -6.69 -23.40 -17.86
N ALA A 21 -6.49 -23.19 -16.55
CA ALA A 21 -7.54 -23.28 -15.53
C ALA A 21 -8.36 -21.99 -15.36
N GLY A 22 -8.14 -20.97 -16.20
CA GLY A 22 -8.88 -19.71 -16.18
C GLY A 22 -8.32 -18.63 -15.22
N ILE A 23 -7.14 -18.85 -14.65
CA ILE A 23 -6.46 -17.83 -13.81
C ILE A 23 -5.76 -16.82 -14.72
N THR A 24 -6.22 -15.57 -14.70
CA THR A 24 -5.73 -14.50 -15.58
C THR A 24 -4.74 -13.54 -14.90
N GLN A 25 -4.48 -13.74 -13.61
CA GLN A 25 -3.72 -12.82 -12.78
C GLN A 25 -2.70 -13.58 -11.92
N CYS A 26 -1.41 -13.27 -12.11
CA CYS A 26 -0.31 -13.79 -11.28
C CYS A 26 0.52 -12.62 -10.75
N TYR A 27 0.58 -12.47 -9.42
CA TYR A 27 1.32 -11.40 -8.75
C TYR A 27 2.41 -11.99 -7.86
N LEU A 28 3.59 -11.36 -7.88
CA LEU A 28 4.65 -11.59 -6.91
C LEU A 28 4.84 -10.31 -6.09
N GLN A 29 4.79 -10.42 -4.77
CA GLN A 29 4.96 -9.28 -3.87
C GLN A 29 6.39 -9.19 -3.36
N THR A 30 6.97 -7.99 -3.39
CA THR A 30 8.25 -7.63 -2.80
C THR A 30 8.07 -6.62 -1.67
N HIS A 31 9.16 -6.31 -0.96
CA HIS A 31 9.16 -5.42 0.20
C HIS A 31 10.39 -4.51 0.19
N PHE A 32 10.48 -3.63 -0.80
CA PHE A 32 11.44 -2.54 -0.86
C PHE A 32 10.97 -1.36 0.01
N GLN A 33 11.89 -0.81 0.80
CA GLN A 33 11.71 0.32 1.73
C GLN A 33 12.49 1.57 1.30
N SER A 34 13.52 1.39 0.46
CA SER A 34 14.41 2.46 0.01
C SER A 34 14.80 2.29 -1.46
N PRO A 35 14.94 3.39 -2.22
CA PRO A 35 15.49 3.32 -3.58
C PRO A 35 16.88 2.66 -3.64
N LEU A 36 17.65 2.74 -2.55
CA LEU A 36 19.00 2.16 -2.45
C LEU A 36 19.01 0.63 -2.49
N GLU A 37 17.88 -0.01 -2.15
CA GLU A 37 17.75 -1.46 -2.21
C GLU A 37 17.56 -1.98 -3.65
N ILE A 38 17.34 -1.08 -4.61
CA ILE A 38 17.24 -1.41 -6.03
C ILE A 38 18.66 -1.52 -6.62
N THR A 39 19.34 -2.61 -6.25
CA THR A 39 20.67 -2.94 -6.75
C THR A 39 20.60 -3.58 -8.15
N PRO A 40 21.73 -3.73 -8.87
CA PRO A 40 21.77 -4.48 -10.12
C PRO A 40 21.25 -5.92 -9.99
N GLU A 41 21.50 -6.60 -8.86
CA GLU A 41 21.00 -7.93 -8.55
C GLU A 41 19.48 -7.92 -8.37
N ALA A 42 18.96 -6.97 -7.59
CA ALA A 42 17.52 -6.82 -7.38
C ALA A 42 16.80 -6.54 -8.70
N LYS A 43 17.37 -5.68 -9.55
CA LYS A 43 16.84 -5.39 -10.89
C LYS A 43 16.81 -6.66 -11.76
N ARG A 44 17.90 -7.42 -11.84
CA ARG A 44 17.94 -8.69 -12.60
C ARG A 44 16.89 -9.69 -12.11
N ALA A 45 16.73 -9.81 -10.79
CA ALA A 45 15.72 -10.69 -10.19
C ALA A 45 14.28 -10.26 -10.57
N VAL A 46 13.98 -8.95 -10.52
CA VAL A 46 12.69 -8.41 -10.94
C VAL A 46 12.44 -8.64 -12.42
N GLU A 47 13.44 -8.37 -13.27
CA GLU A 47 13.34 -8.58 -14.72
C GLU A 47 13.06 -10.05 -15.06
N ALA A 48 13.69 -10.99 -14.35
CA ALA A 48 13.47 -12.42 -14.54
C ALA A 48 12.02 -12.85 -14.19
N VAL A 49 11.47 -12.34 -13.08
CA VAL A 49 10.06 -12.60 -12.69
C VAL A 49 9.08 -11.97 -13.69
N LEU A 50 9.35 -10.75 -14.14
CA LEU A 50 8.54 -10.08 -15.17
C LEU A 50 8.59 -10.83 -16.51
N ALA A 51 9.75 -11.39 -16.88
CA ALA A 51 9.94 -12.20 -18.08
C ALA A 51 9.19 -13.54 -18.02
N ALA A 52 9.10 -14.16 -16.83
CA ALA A 52 8.20 -15.28 -16.56
C ALA A 52 6.70 -14.88 -16.64
N GLY A 53 6.41 -13.60 -16.86
CA GLY A 53 5.08 -13.07 -17.13
C GLY A 53 4.28 -12.69 -15.89
N TRP A 54 4.86 -12.75 -14.70
CA TRP A 54 4.22 -12.34 -13.45
C TRP A 54 4.25 -10.81 -13.30
N THR A 55 3.26 -10.24 -12.61
CA THR A 55 3.30 -8.82 -12.23
C THR A 55 3.97 -8.67 -10.88
N VAL A 56 5.03 -7.87 -10.81
CA VAL A 56 5.75 -7.61 -9.55
C VAL A 56 5.16 -6.38 -8.86
N THR A 57 4.86 -6.54 -7.57
CA THR A 57 4.18 -5.54 -6.74
C THR A 57 4.98 -5.28 -5.47
N ASN A 58 4.93 -4.08 -4.92
CA ASN A 58 5.66 -3.75 -3.69
C ASN A 58 4.74 -3.40 -2.52
N GLN A 59 5.06 -3.92 -1.33
CA GLN A 59 4.51 -3.45 -0.06
C GLN A 59 5.55 -2.63 0.69
N LEU A 60 5.24 -1.36 0.92
CA LEU A 60 6.06 -0.47 1.74
C LEU A 60 5.53 -0.48 3.19
N VAL A 61 6.42 -0.34 4.17
CA VAL A 61 6.03 0.04 5.53
C VAL A 61 6.53 1.46 5.78
N PHE A 62 5.60 2.35 6.09
CA PHE A 62 5.82 3.78 6.28
C PHE A 62 6.44 4.06 7.66
N THR A 63 7.73 3.73 7.77
CA THR A 63 8.55 3.99 8.96
C THR A 63 8.95 5.46 9.07
N ALA A 64 9.49 5.87 10.22
CA ALA A 64 10.07 7.20 10.40
C ALA A 64 11.09 7.55 9.28
N ALA A 65 12.00 6.62 8.96
CA ALA A 65 12.99 6.83 7.91
C ALA A 65 12.38 6.90 6.50
N ALA A 66 11.38 6.05 6.21
CA ALA A 66 10.66 6.06 4.93
C ALA A 66 9.72 7.27 4.78
N SER A 67 9.31 7.88 5.89
CA SER A 67 8.36 9.00 5.93
C SER A 67 8.95 10.38 5.66
N ARG A 68 10.28 10.44 5.47
CA ARG A 68 10.99 11.64 5.04
C ARG A 68 10.44 12.11 3.69
N ARG A 69 10.28 13.43 3.55
CA ARG A 69 9.56 14.06 2.46
C ARG A 69 10.17 13.65 1.12
N GLY A 70 9.34 13.08 0.25
CA GLY A 70 9.77 12.65 -1.09
C GLY A 70 10.54 11.32 -1.13
N HIS A 71 10.88 10.70 0.00
CA HIS A 71 11.55 9.38 0.02
C HIS A 71 10.66 8.31 -0.61
N THR A 72 9.36 8.29 -0.28
CA THR A 72 8.43 7.32 -0.86
C THR A 72 8.11 7.60 -2.33
N ALA A 73 7.95 8.87 -2.71
CA ALA A 73 7.84 9.28 -4.10
C ALA A 73 9.04 8.81 -4.94
N LYS A 74 10.27 8.98 -4.42
CA LYS A 74 11.49 8.52 -5.10
C LYS A 74 11.55 7.00 -5.20
N LEU A 75 11.10 6.28 -4.18
CA LEU A 75 11.01 4.83 -4.23
C LEU A 75 10.03 4.39 -5.32
N ARG A 76 8.83 4.98 -5.40
CA ARG A 76 7.86 4.67 -6.46
C ARG A 76 8.44 4.91 -7.85
N GLN A 77 9.12 6.04 -8.06
CA GLN A 77 9.84 6.34 -9.31
C GLN A 77 10.82 5.23 -9.69
N ALA A 78 11.67 4.82 -8.76
CA ALA A 78 12.70 3.83 -9.01
C ALA A 78 12.11 2.43 -9.24
N LEU A 79 11.08 2.05 -8.48
CA LEU A 79 10.33 0.80 -8.68
C LEU A 79 9.63 0.76 -10.04
N ASN A 80 8.94 1.83 -10.42
CA ASN A 80 8.25 1.88 -11.71
C ASN A 80 9.23 1.75 -12.88
N ALA A 81 10.43 2.31 -12.76
CA ALA A 81 11.46 2.21 -13.79
C ALA A 81 11.91 0.76 -14.07
N ILE A 82 11.82 -0.12 -13.08
CA ILE A 82 12.13 -1.55 -13.22
C ILE A 82 10.87 -2.43 -13.40
N GLY A 83 9.69 -1.83 -13.56
CA GLY A 83 8.44 -2.56 -13.79
C GLY A 83 7.73 -3.05 -12.52
N VAL A 84 8.07 -2.51 -11.35
CA VAL A 84 7.38 -2.80 -10.09
C VAL A 84 6.36 -1.70 -9.79
N VAL A 85 5.16 -2.09 -9.36
CA VAL A 85 4.07 -1.16 -9.01
C VAL A 85 3.68 -1.30 -7.53
N GLY A 86 3.30 -0.21 -6.88
CA GLY A 86 3.00 -0.21 -5.45
C GLY A 86 1.64 -0.85 -5.14
N TYR A 87 1.56 -1.69 -4.11
CA TYR A 87 0.30 -2.29 -3.65
C TYR A 87 -0.25 -1.67 -2.37
N TYR A 88 0.56 -1.63 -1.30
CA TYR A 88 0.20 -1.00 -0.04
C TYR A 88 1.36 -0.19 0.52
N THR A 89 0.99 0.90 1.18
CA THR A 89 1.87 1.63 2.10
C THR A 89 1.28 1.45 3.52
N PHE A 90 1.91 0.60 4.32
CA PHE A 90 1.43 0.25 5.66
C PHE A 90 1.93 1.23 6.71
N SER A 91 1.03 1.78 7.53
CA SER A 91 1.45 2.42 8.78
C SER A 91 2.03 1.38 9.74
N VAL A 92 3.05 1.79 10.48
CA VAL A 92 3.67 0.97 11.53
C VAL A 92 2.67 0.74 12.66
N LYS A 93 2.56 -0.51 13.13
CA LYS A 93 1.71 -0.84 14.29
C LYS A 93 2.29 -0.22 15.56
N GLY A 94 1.42 0.30 16.41
CA GLY A 94 1.79 1.05 17.61
C GLY A 94 2.32 0.24 18.79
N PHE A 95 3.00 -0.88 18.55
CA PHE A 95 3.70 -1.66 19.59
C PHE A 95 4.92 -0.90 20.11
N ARG A 96 5.23 -1.05 21.41
CA ARG A 96 6.30 -0.29 22.09
C ARG A 96 7.67 -0.51 21.42
N GLU A 97 7.92 -1.73 20.96
CA GLU A 97 9.12 -2.16 20.24
C GLU A 97 9.35 -1.37 18.95
N ASN A 98 8.27 -0.88 18.34
CA ASN A 98 8.33 -0.12 17.09
C ASN A 98 8.54 1.38 17.30
N TYR A 99 8.73 1.86 18.54
CA TYR A 99 8.83 3.29 18.82
C TYR A 99 9.86 4.00 17.95
N ALA A 100 11.06 3.42 17.79
CA ALA A 100 12.12 4.01 16.98
C ALA A 100 11.75 4.15 15.50
N VAL A 101 10.94 3.24 14.96
CA VAL A 101 10.56 3.24 13.53
C VAL A 101 9.17 3.81 13.26
N PHE A 102 8.42 4.21 14.30
CA PHE A 102 7.05 4.69 14.17
C PHE A 102 6.98 6.09 13.54
N ALA A 103 6.17 6.22 12.50
CA ALA A 103 5.68 7.49 11.96
C ALA A 103 4.16 7.61 12.24
N PRO A 104 3.67 8.79 12.68
CA PRO A 104 2.26 8.99 12.98
C PRO A 104 1.40 8.93 11.71
N ASN A 105 0.13 8.56 11.85
CA ASN A 105 -0.79 8.45 10.71
C ASN A 105 -1.06 9.81 10.05
N SER A 106 -0.94 10.90 10.80
CA SER A 106 -1.00 12.25 10.25
C SER A 106 0.09 12.52 9.22
N ARG A 107 1.31 11.99 9.40
CA ARG A 107 2.36 12.08 8.37
C ARG A 107 1.97 11.28 7.13
N SER A 108 1.42 10.08 7.29
CA SER A 108 0.95 9.28 6.16
C SER A 108 -0.12 10.02 5.35
N MET A 109 -1.02 10.74 6.03
CA MET A 109 -2.02 11.59 5.37
C MET A 109 -1.40 12.83 4.70
N GLN A 110 -0.40 13.44 5.33
CA GLN A 110 0.33 14.57 4.77
C GLN A 110 1.08 14.16 3.48
N GLU A 111 1.88 13.08 3.50
CA GLU A 111 2.60 12.57 2.31
C GLU A 111 1.62 12.28 1.17
N ARG A 112 0.51 11.58 1.46
CA ARG A 112 -0.52 11.28 0.46
C ARG A 112 -1.06 12.55 -0.21
N ASN A 113 -1.36 13.59 0.56
CA ASN A 113 -1.89 14.83 0.01
C ASN A 113 -0.85 15.61 -0.80
N GLU A 114 0.41 15.58 -0.37
CA GLU A 114 1.55 16.15 -1.11
C GLU A 114 1.74 15.44 -2.45
N GLU A 115 1.79 14.11 -2.44
CA GLU A 115 1.93 13.27 -3.62
C GLU A 115 0.78 13.43 -4.59
N LYS A 116 -0.45 13.57 -4.11
CA LYS A 116 -1.63 13.78 -4.97
C LYS A 116 -1.59 15.08 -5.76
N ARG A 117 -0.92 16.12 -5.27
CA ARG A 117 -0.78 17.37 -6.02
C ARG A 117 0.10 17.17 -7.26
N ALA A 118 1.12 16.31 -7.17
CA ALA A 118 2.07 16.07 -8.24
C ALA A 118 1.73 14.82 -9.10
N GLY A 119 1.09 13.82 -8.52
CA GLY A 119 0.80 12.51 -9.13
C GLY A 119 -0.69 12.26 -9.36
N PHE A 120 -1.51 13.31 -9.44
CA PHE A 120 -2.94 13.15 -9.74
C PHE A 120 -3.15 12.47 -11.09
N MET A 121 -4.07 11.50 -11.13
CA MET A 121 -4.40 10.75 -12.33
C MET A 121 -5.92 10.61 -12.44
N SER A 122 -6.48 11.07 -13.57
CA SER A 122 -7.90 10.92 -13.90
C SER A 122 -8.31 9.45 -14.00
N GLU A 123 -9.61 9.15 -13.88
CA GLU A 123 -10.11 7.78 -13.96
C GLU A 123 -9.80 7.11 -15.30
N GLU A 124 -9.87 7.86 -16.40
CA GLU A 124 -9.50 7.38 -17.74
C GLU A 124 -8.04 6.92 -17.79
N LYS A 125 -7.14 7.75 -17.26
CA LYS A 125 -5.70 7.42 -17.19
C LYS A 125 -5.41 6.28 -16.24
N ARG A 126 -6.20 6.11 -15.17
CA ARG A 126 -6.13 4.94 -14.29
C ARG A 126 -6.49 3.65 -15.03
N LYS A 127 -7.54 3.67 -15.87
CA LYS A 127 -7.94 2.52 -16.71
C LYS A 127 -6.89 2.20 -17.78
N GLU A 128 -6.30 3.23 -18.39
CA GLU A 128 -5.20 3.07 -19.35
C GLU A 128 -3.99 2.40 -18.68
N LEU A 129 -3.60 2.88 -17.49
CA LEU A 129 -2.52 2.30 -16.71
C LEU A 129 -2.82 0.86 -16.27
N ASP A 130 -4.06 0.57 -15.85
CA ASP A 130 -4.49 -0.81 -15.51
C ASP A 130 -4.26 -1.77 -16.69
N THR A 131 -4.73 -1.38 -17.87
CA THR A 131 -4.58 -2.16 -19.10
C THR A 131 -3.11 -2.35 -19.44
N LEU A 132 -2.31 -1.29 -19.33
CA LEU A 132 -0.88 -1.33 -19.59
C LEU A 132 -0.17 -2.32 -18.65
N ILE A 133 -0.43 -2.27 -17.34
CA ILE A 133 0.20 -3.17 -16.35
C ILE A 133 -0.13 -4.63 -16.65
N ARG A 134 -1.38 -4.91 -17.06
CA ARG A 134 -1.86 -6.27 -17.33
C ARG A 134 -1.34 -6.86 -18.64
N THR A 135 -1.21 -6.05 -19.68
CA THR A 135 -1.04 -6.55 -21.06
C THR A 135 0.33 -6.25 -21.68
N GLN A 136 0.98 -5.15 -21.30
CA GLN A 136 2.16 -4.66 -22.01
C GLN A 136 3.46 -5.15 -21.37
N ARG A 137 4.43 -5.53 -22.19
CA ARG A 137 5.78 -5.93 -21.78
C ARG A 137 6.81 -5.33 -22.76
N PRO A 138 8.07 -5.06 -22.34
CA PRO A 138 8.57 -5.09 -20.97
C PRO A 138 8.00 -3.94 -20.13
N LEU A 139 7.43 -4.27 -18.96
CA LEU A 139 6.57 -3.36 -18.19
C LEU A 139 7.28 -2.06 -17.77
N GLY A 140 8.53 -2.13 -17.30
CA GLY A 140 9.27 -0.92 -16.86
C GLY A 140 9.42 0.13 -17.96
N LYS A 141 9.77 -0.26 -19.20
CA LYS A 141 9.89 0.68 -20.33
C LYS A 141 8.53 1.32 -20.67
N GLN A 142 7.46 0.52 -20.65
CA GLN A 142 6.11 0.98 -20.97
C GLN A 142 5.57 1.93 -19.88
N LEU A 143 5.81 1.63 -18.61
CA LEU A 143 5.49 2.51 -17.49
C LEU A 143 6.22 3.85 -17.61
N ILE A 144 7.53 3.85 -17.87
CA ILE A 144 8.28 5.10 -18.05
C ILE A 144 7.69 5.93 -19.20
N ARG A 145 7.35 5.30 -20.32
CA ARG A 145 6.74 5.99 -21.47
C ARG A 145 5.40 6.61 -21.09
N PHE A 146 4.52 5.84 -20.44
CA PHE A 146 3.22 6.31 -19.99
C PHE A 146 3.36 7.49 -19.01
N LEU A 147 4.26 7.39 -18.03
CA LEU A 147 4.49 8.45 -17.05
C LEU A 147 4.98 9.75 -17.71
N LYS A 148 5.94 9.65 -18.64
CA LYS A 148 6.43 10.81 -19.39
C LYS A 148 5.35 11.47 -20.24
N GLN A 149 4.54 10.67 -20.94
CA GLN A 149 3.46 11.17 -21.82
C GLN A 149 2.35 11.88 -21.04
N ASN A 150 2.16 11.53 -19.77
CA ASN A 150 1.13 12.13 -18.92
C ASN A 150 1.71 13.10 -17.87
N SER A 151 3.00 13.47 -17.98
CA SER A 151 3.70 14.37 -17.05
C SER A 151 3.58 13.94 -15.58
N LEU A 152 3.57 12.63 -15.33
CA LEU A 152 3.46 12.06 -13.99
C LEU A 152 4.84 11.70 -13.45
N PRO A 153 5.13 12.04 -12.17
CA PRO A 153 6.39 11.65 -11.55
C PRO A 153 6.48 10.14 -11.34
N PHE A 154 5.37 9.48 -11.00
CA PHE A 154 5.30 8.04 -10.71
C PHE A 154 3.86 7.53 -10.85
N ALA A 155 3.70 6.21 -10.87
CA ALA A 155 2.42 5.50 -10.83
C ALA A 155 2.08 5.13 -9.38
N GLY A 156 1.25 5.95 -8.73
CA GLY A 156 0.73 5.71 -7.37
C GLY A 156 -0.44 4.72 -7.37
N THR A 157 -0.16 3.43 -7.59
CA THR A 157 -1.18 2.36 -7.60
C THR A 157 -1.52 1.84 -6.20
N ASP A 158 -0.70 2.17 -5.19
CA ASP A 158 -0.89 1.73 -3.82
C ASP A 158 -1.90 2.59 -3.06
N ARG A 159 -2.25 2.12 -1.86
CA ARG A 159 -3.02 2.91 -0.90
C ARG A 159 -2.47 2.79 0.51
N ASN A 160 -2.62 3.86 1.28
CA ASN A 160 -2.20 3.90 2.69
C ASN A 160 -3.21 3.12 3.54
N VAL A 161 -2.73 2.19 4.37
CA VAL A 161 -3.56 1.38 5.26
C VAL A 161 -2.86 1.09 6.59
N LEU A 162 -3.63 0.95 7.67
CA LEU A 162 -3.19 0.34 8.92
C LEU A 162 -3.85 -1.04 9.07
N ASN A 163 -3.10 -2.02 9.55
CA ASN A 163 -3.66 -3.33 9.91
C ASN A 163 -4.32 -3.22 11.30
N LEU A 164 -5.64 -3.39 11.33
CA LEU A 164 -6.49 -3.36 12.52
C LEU A 164 -6.89 -4.78 12.95
N PRO A 165 -6.78 -5.13 14.23
CA PRO A 165 -7.28 -6.40 14.76
C PRO A 165 -8.78 -6.56 14.51
N GLY A 166 -9.20 -7.73 14.01
CA GLY A 166 -10.61 -8.10 13.76
C GLY A 166 -11.34 -7.34 12.63
N ILE A 167 -10.86 -6.15 12.25
CA ILE A 167 -11.48 -5.28 11.22
C ILE A 167 -10.79 -5.40 9.85
N GLY A 168 -9.51 -5.81 9.82
CA GLY A 168 -8.74 -5.91 8.58
C GLY A 168 -7.87 -4.68 8.32
N LYS A 169 -7.97 -4.07 7.15
CA LYS A 169 -7.08 -2.97 6.71
C LYS A 169 -7.89 -1.70 6.48
N SER A 170 -7.57 -0.62 7.20
CA SER A 170 -8.26 0.66 7.08
C SER A 170 -7.32 1.81 7.36
N MET A 171 -7.60 2.94 6.73
CA MET A 171 -7.07 4.26 7.06
C MET A 171 -8.21 5.27 7.32
N ASN A 172 -9.43 4.78 7.57
CA ASN A 172 -10.55 5.60 8.02
C ASN A 172 -10.41 5.81 9.52
N PHE A 173 -9.94 6.99 9.93
CA PHE A 173 -9.79 7.31 11.34
C PHE A 173 -10.12 8.77 11.62
N HIS A 174 -10.45 9.03 12.88
CA HIS A 174 -10.58 10.36 13.45
C HIS A 174 -9.74 10.45 14.73
N THR A 175 -8.99 11.54 14.89
CA THR A 175 -8.33 11.87 16.14
C THR A 175 -9.39 12.39 17.12
N ILE A 176 -9.57 11.69 18.22
CA ILE A 176 -10.64 11.99 19.21
C ILE A 176 -10.10 12.50 20.55
N GLY A 177 -8.79 12.47 20.73
CA GLY A 177 -8.16 12.85 22.00
C GLY A 177 -6.65 12.79 21.92
N ILE A 178 -6.01 13.26 22.97
CA ILE A 178 -4.56 13.29 23.14
C ILE A 178 -4.25 12.83 24.57
N THR A 179 -3.27 11.95 24.75
CA THR A 179 -2.83 11.50 26.08
C THR A 179 -2.00 12.57 26.78
N ALA A 180 -1.73 12.41 28.08
CA ALA A 180 -0.86 13.32 28.84
C ALA A 180 0.55 13.47 28.21
N GLU A 181 1.05 12.43 27.55
CA GLU A 181 2.35 12.43 26.85
C GLU A 181 2.28 13.00 25.42
N GLY A 182 1.13 13.53 24.99
CA GLY A 182 0.94 14.13 23.68
C GLY A 182 0.70 13.14 22.54
N ARG A 183 0.38 11.86 22.84
CA ARG A 183 0.07 10.83 21.83
C ARG A 183 -1.38 10.94 21.39
N ARG A 184 -1.67 10.80 20.11
CA ARG A 184 -3.05 10.90 19.60
C ARG A 184 -3.81 9.61 19.87
N ILE A 185 -5.10 9.75 20.20
CA ILE A 185 -6.06 8.66 20.29
C ILE A 185 -6.89 8.67 19.02
N LEU A 186 -6.79 7.60 18.23
CA LEU A 186 -7.45 7.46 16.94
C LEU A 186 -8.63 6.50 17.07
N ARG A 187 -9.82 6.95 16.69
CA ARG A 187 -10.98 6.08 16.48
C ARG A 187 -11.02 5.66 15.02
N PHE A 188 -10.98 4.36 14.77
CA PHE A 188 -11.08 3.78 13.44
C PHE A 188 -12.50 3.35 13.11
N ASP A 189 -12.84 3.60 11.85
CA ASP A 189 -14.03 3.09 11.20
C ASP A 189 -13.64 1.96 10.23
N HIS A 190 -14.58 1.06 9.97
CA HIS A 190 -14.38 -0.03 9.01
C HIS A 190 -14.21 0.52 7.58
N ASP A 191 -13.42 -0.16 6.75
CA ASP A 191 -13.28 0.17 5.33
C ASP A 191 -14.51 -0.34 4.56
N ALA A 192 -15.49 0.53 4.28
CA ALA A 192 -16.70 0.15 3.56
C ALA A 192 -16.45 -0.39 2.13
N GLY A 193 -15.25 -0.18 1.56
CA GLY A 193 -14.87 -0.66 0.23
C GLY A 193 -14.52 -2.14 0.13
N ARG A 194 -14.73 -2.93 1.19
CA ARG A 194 -14.44 -4.37 1.23
C ARG A 194 -15.62 -5.18 1.76
N ARG A 195 -15.76 -6.40 1.24
CA ARG A 195 -16.58 -7.44 1.89
C ARG A 195 -15.87 -7.84 3.18
N HIS A 196 -16.56 -7.69 4.29
CA HIS A 196 -16.10 -8.08 5.62
C HIS A 196 -16.91 -9.27 6.12
N SER A 197 -16.36 -9.98 7.11
CA SER A 197 -17.15 -10.96 7.86
C SER A 197 -18.33 -10.24 8.53
N PRO A 198 -19.54 -10.84 8.56
CA PRO A 198 -20.71 -10.23 9.21
C PRO A 198 -20.49 -9.84 10.67
N ILE A 199 -19.52 -10.45 11.36
CA ILE A 199 -19.14 -10.09 12.74
C ILE A 199 -18.74 -8.62 12.87
N ILE A 200 -18.32 -7.98 11.79
CA ILE A 200 -17.96 -6.56 11.78
C ILE A 200 -19.13 -5.65 12.18
N HIS A 201 -20.38 -6.09 11.94
CA HIS A 201 -21.58 -5.34 12.33
C HIS A 201 -21.84 -5.42 13.83
N GLN A 202 -21.31 -6.44 14.50
CA GLN A 202 -21.38 -6.62 15.96
C GLN A 202 -20.15 -6.04 16.66
N MET A 203 -19.03 -5.88 15.93
CA MET A 203 -17.82 -5.25 16.45
C MET A 203 -18.00 -3.73 16.61
N GLY A 204 -17.70 -3.23 17.80
CA GLY A 204 -17.65 -1.79 18.07
C GLY A 204 -16.50 -1.07 17.36
N LYS A 205 -16.38 0.24 17.61
CA LYS A 205 -15.28 1.06 17.09
C LYS A 205 -13.94 0.59 17.68
N VAL A 206 -12.88 0.63 16.86
CA VAL A 206 -11.51 0.33 17.33
C VAL A 206 -10.80 1.62 17.65
N TYR A 207 -10.17 1.66 18.83
CA TYR A 207 -9.39 2.79 19.30
C TYR A 207 -7.93 2.41 19.37
N ILE A 208 -7.05 3.24 18.82
CA ILE A 208 -5.61 3.05 18.83
C ILE A 208 -4.97 4.32 19.36
N VAL A 209 -4.17 4.18 20.41
CA VAL A 209 -3.26 5.24 20.85
C VAL A 209 -2.00 5.15 19.98
N GLU A 210 -1.63 6.25 19.33
CA GLU A 210 -0.38 6.31 18.59
C GLU A 210 0.81 6.06 19.52
N ASN A 211 1.83 5.41 19.00
CA ASN A 211 2.97 5.00 19.81
C ASN A 211 3.84 6.19 20.23
N LYS A 212 3.90 7.22 19.38
CA LYS A 212 4.75 8.40 19.51
C LYS A 212 3.92 9.66 19.30
N SER A 213 4.21 10.72 20.06
CA SER A 213 3.62 12.05 19.81
C SER A 213 4.18 12.66 18.52
N VAL A 214 3.40 13.52 17.87
CA VAL A 214 3.86 14.23 16.66
C VAL A 214 5.12 15.07 16.97
N ALA A 215 5.20 15.68 18.16
CA ALA A 215 6.38 16.45 18.57
C ALA A 215 7.64 15.57 18.70
N ALA A 216 7.53 14.39 19.31
CA ALA A 216 8.66 13.46 19.41
C ALA A 216 9.07 12.92 18.02
N TYR A 217 8.11 12.69 17.14
CA TYR A 217 8.38 12.31 15.75
C TYR A 217 9.12 13.41 14.98
N LEU A 218 8.70 14.68 15.08
CA LEU A 218 9.37 15.79 14.41
C LEU A 218 10.81 16.00 14.92
N ARG A 219 11.06 15.87 16.23
CA ARG A 219 12.43 15.88 16.77
C ARG A 219 13.29 14.77 16.18
N GLN A 220 12.74 13.57 16.04
CA GLN A 220 13.46 12.47 15.40
C GLN A 220 13.78 12.78 13.93
N LEU A 221 12.87 13.37 13.17
CA LEU A 221 13.16 13.79 11.79
C LEU A 221 14.27 14.84 11.74
N GLN A 222 14.28 15.79 12.69
CA GLN A 222 15.33 16.79 12.81
C GLN A 222 16.70 16.15 13.07
N GLU A 223 16.77 15.14 13.95
CA GLU A 223 17.98 14.35 14.19
C GLU A 223 18.45 13.58 12.94
N MET A 224 17.52 13.23 12.04
CA MET A 224 17.82 12.63 10.73
C MET A 224 18.24 13.65 9.66
N GLY A 225 18.26 14.95 9.99
CA GLY A 225 18.68 16.03 9.10
C GLY A 225 17.55 16.67 8.28
N GLU A 226 16.28 16.36 8.57
CA GLU A 226 15.14 17.00 7.90
C GLU A 226 14.85 18.39 8.47
N ASP A 227 14.38 19.31 7.61
CA ASP A 227 13.82 20.57 8.09
C ASP A 227 12.36 20.37 8.52
N ILE A 228 12.11 20.43 9.84
CA ILE A 228 10.78 20.27 10.43
C ILE A 228 9.80 21.38 10.00
N SER A 229 10.27 22.52 9.49
CA SER A 229 9.43 23.60 8.98
C SER A 229 8.58 23.13 7.80
N GLU A 230 9.12 22.24 6.96
CA GLU A 230 8.40 21.65 5.83
C GLU A 230 7.28 20.71 6.25
N TYR A 231 7.29 20.25 7.50
CA TYR A 231 6.31 19.30 8.04
C TYR A 231 5.20 19.99 8.82
N GLN A 232 5.22 21.32 9.02
CA GLN A 232 4.30 22.02 9.94
C GLN A 232 2.82 21.71 9.73
N THR A 233 2.38 21.43 8.50
CA THR A 233 0.97 21.09 8.21
C THR A 233 0.53 19.74 8.79
N ILE A 234 1.46 18.90 9.27
CA ILE A 234 1.18 17.58 9.89
C ILE A 234 0.14 17.67 11.00
N TRP A 235 0.11 18.78 11.73
CA TRP A 235 -0.80 18.98 12.84
C TRP A 235 -2.27 19.02 12.39
N SER A 236 -2.53 19.51 11.18
CA SER A 236 -3.88 19.67 10.61
C SER A 236 -4.53 18.36 10.16
N TYR A 237 -3.75 17.28 10.01
CA TYR A 237 -4.27 15.98 9.59
C TYR A 237 -4.80 15.21 10.80
N CYS A 238 -6.05 15.48 11.16
CA CYS A 238 -6.75 14.81 12.27
C CYS A 238 -7.64 13.65 11.82
N GLU A 239 -7.88 13.53 10.51
CA GLU A 239 -8.71 12.50 9.92
C GLU A 239 -7.99 11.79 8.77
N GLY A 240 -8.36 10.54 8.53
CA GLY A 240 -7.90 9.75 7.41
C GLY A 240 -9.07 9.16 6.63
N LYS A 241 -8.89 9.02 5.32
CA LYS A 241 -9.82 8.32 4.42
C LYS A 241 -9.06 7.33 3.57
N THR A 242 -9.43 6.06 3.68
CA THR A 242 -8.91 4.96 2.88
C THR A 242 -9.19 5.22 1.40
N GLU A 243 -8.15 5.10 0.58
CA GLU A 243 -8.30 5.29 -0.86
C GLU A 243 -9.04 4.12 -1.49
N PRO A 244 -9.78 4.36 -2.59
CA PRO A 244 -10.24 3.26 -3.43
C PRO A 244 -9.04 2.44 -3.89
N ARG A 245 -9.23 1.13 -3.98
CA ARG A 245 -8.23 0.21 -4.50
C ARG A 245 -8.06 0.45 -6.00
N PHE A 246 -6.83 0.41 -6.50
CA PHE A 246 -6.57 0.43 -7.93
C PHE A 246 -7.08 -0.86 -8.59
N SER A 247 -7.70 -0.78 -9.76
CA SER A 247 -8.38 -1.91 -10.41
C SER A 247 -7.46 -3.09 -10.74
N ILE A 248 -6.15 -2.87 -10.80
CA ILE A 248 -5.17 -3.94 -10.99
C ILE A 248 -5.22 -4.98 -9.87
N TYR A 249 -5.78 -4.62 -8.71
CA TYR A 249 -5.91 -5.49 -7.55
C TYR A 249 -7.33 -6.01 -7.33
N ASP A 250 -8.26 -5.70 -8.24
CA ASP A 250 -9.58 -6.29 -8.26
C ASP A 250 -9.51 -7.70 -8.86
N TYR A 251 -10.32 -8.61 -8.30
CA TYR A 251 -10.50 -9.92 -8.88
C TYR A 251 -11.12 -9.79 -10.28
N PRO A 252 -10.76 -10.67 -11.23
CA PRO A 252 -11.41 -10.68 -12.53
C PRO A 252 -12.91 -10.99 -12.37
N ALA A 253 -13.71 -10.56 -13.34
CA ALA A 253 -15.10 -10.99 -13.40
C ALA A 253 -15.15 -12.51 -13.64
N TYR A 254 -15.93 -13.21 -12.82
CA TYR A 254 -16.14 -14.65 -12.96
C TYR A 254 -17.45 -14.91 -13.71
N PRO A 255 -17.53 -15.99 -14.52
CA PRO A 255 -18.77 -16.38 -15.20
C PRO A 255 -19.82 -16.98 -14.24
N PHE A 256 -19.49 -17.11 -12.96
CA PHE A 256 -20.36 -17.62 -11.91
C PHE A 256 -20.66 -16.54 -10.86
N ARG A 257 -21.81 -16.68 -10.18
CA ARG A 257 -22.17 -15.84 -9.03
C ARG A 257 -21.68 -16.51 -7.76
N VAL A 258 -21.04 -15.73 -6.90
CA VAL A 258 -20.70 -16.16 -5.54
C VAL A 258 -21.93 -15.97 -4.66
N THR A 259 -22.30 -16.99 -3.89
CA THR A 259 -23.40 -16.91 -2.92
C THR A 259 -23.02 -16.06 -1.71
N ASP A 260 -24.00 -15.40 -1.09
CA ASP A 260 -23.81 -14.69 0.19
C ASP A 260 -23.81 -15.66 1.40
N ARG A 261 -24.14 -16.94 1.18
CA ARG A 261 -24.15 -17.97 2.24
C ARG A 261 -22.72 -18.34 2.65
N MET A 262 -22.37 -18.01 3.89
CA MET A 262 -21.14 -18.48 4.54
C MET A 262 -21.40 -19.86 5.16
N THR A 263 -20.64 -20.89 4.78
CA THR A 263 -20.86 -22.28 5.25
C THR A 263 -20.07 -22.65 6.51
N ASN A 264 -19.09 -21.84 6.90
CA ASN A 264 -18.18 -22.09 8.03
C ASN A 264 -18.17 -20.95 9.06
N LEU A 265 -19.28 -20.22 9.21
CA LEU A 265 -19.42 -19.13 10.17
C LEU A 265 -20.69 -19.37 11.01
N GLN A 266 -20.52 -19.62 12.31
CA GLN A 266 -21.62 -19.73 13.26
C GLN A 266 -21.68 -18.42 14.06
N LEU A 267 -22.69 -17.60 13.79
CA LEU A 267 -22.95 -16.39 14.57
C LEU A 267 -24.04 -16.76 15.58
N THR A 268 -23.71 -16.70 16.88
CA THR A 268 -24.74 -16.72 17.92
C THR A 268 -25.51 -15.42 17.79
N VAL A 269 -26.72 -15.51 17.25
CA VAL A 269 -27.70 -14.43 17.34
C VAL A 269 -28.16 -14.44 18.79
N ASN A 270 -27.74 -13.46 19.58
CA ASN A 270 -28.42 -13.18 20.84
C ASN A 270 -29.71 -12.46 20.43
N ASP A 271 -30.82 -13.19 20.42
CA ASP A 271 -32.15 -12.60 20.37
C ASP A 271 -32.39 -11.91 21.72
N GLU A 272 -32.30 -10.58 21.75
CA GLU A 272 -32.94 -9.72 22.75
C GLU A 272 -34.08 -8.93 22.09
#